data_AF-A0A4V3CXA8-F1
#
_entry.id   AF-A0A4V3CXA8-F1
#
_cell.length_a   1.000
_cell.length_b   1.000
_cell.length_c   1.000
_cell.angle_alpha   90.00
_cell.angle_beta   90.00
_cell.angle_gamma   90.00
#
_symmetry.space_group_name_H-M   'P 1'
#
loop_
_entity.id
_entity.type
_entity.pdbx_description
1 polymer ?
#
loop_
_entity_poly.entity_id
_entity_poly.type
_entity_poly.pdbx_seq_one_letter_code
_entity_poly.pdbx_strand_id
1 'polypeptide(L)'
;MSTGTDFEQLGFTESEDTGAAPPDAPGQVRKRRKLAAWLTAIASVLIGIILIGAIAILIGLGVAPDKTKEVIGTAGTQIKHQAQVVSGQTPRVILGPDGGQELVDQCPGSWVRMVDYQTDEMQSPVYSAHNGCWGEGVRGDVILPLGIGDVVEVVERDGGEQEFRIVEMLDVPQFTTTVDDISHLSGTLILQTCYWDGATMKFVMLEPVQ
;
A
#
# COMPACT_ATOMS: atom_id res chain seq x y z
N MET A 1 79.70 9.59 -25.60
CA MET A 1 79.90 10.10 -26.98
C MET A 1 78.50 10.36 -27.52
N SER A 2 77.93 11.56 -27.29
CA SER A 2 78.11 12.81 -28.04
C SER A 2 77.78 12.70 -29.53
N THR A 3 77.03 13.72 -29.98
CA THR A 3 76.65 14.14 -31.36
C THR A 3 75.51 13.34 -32.00
N GLY A 4 74.45 13.93 -32.54
CA GLY A 4 74.09 15.34 -32.74
C GLY A 4 72.98 15.40 -33.79
N THR A 5 71.95 16.22 -33.50
CA THR A 5 71.04 16.97 -34.39
C THR A 5 70.95 16.61 -35.89
N ASP A 6 69.71 16.44 -36.40
CA ASP A 6 69.04 17.57 -37.07
C ASP A 6 67.54 17.36 -37.33
N PHE A 7 66.86 18.50 -37.26
CA PHE A 7 65.44 18.80 -37.45
C PHE A 7 65.00 18.61 -38.90
N GLU A 8 63.78 18.10 -39.14
CA GLU A 8 62.89 18.76 -40.10
C GLU A 8 61.40 18.45 -39.87
N GLN A 9 60.71 19.56 -39.63
CA GLN A 9 59.28 19.87 -39.64
C GLN A 9 58.33 18.84 -40.26
N LEU A 10 57.37 18.38 -39.45
CA LEU A 10 56.02 18.11 -39.93
C LEU A 10 55.02 18.79 -39.00
N GLY A 11 54.50 19.93 -39.47
CA GLY A 11 53.31 20.54 -38.91
C GLY A 11 52.14 19.58 -39.08
N PHE A 12 51.61 19.08 -37.98
CA PHE A 12 50.27 18.53 -37.91
C PHE A 12 49.49 19.41 -36.94
N THR A 13 48.70 20.31 -37.50
CA THR A 13 47.75 21.10 -36.73
C THR A 13 46.71 20.15 -36.14
N GLU A 14 46.65 20.15 -34.82
CA GLU A 14 45.58 19.58 -34.01
C GLU A 14 44.23 20.13 -34.53
N SER A 15 43.45 19.30 -35.21
CA SER A 15 42.05 19.62 -35.49
C SER A 15 41.27 19.34 -34.21
N GLU A 16 41.10 20.35 -33.38
CA GLU A 16 40.03 20.39 -32.38
C GLU A 16 38.69 20.33 -33.14
N ASP A 17 38.23 19.10 -33.44
CA ASP A 17 36.85 18.82 -33.78
C ASP A 17 36.02 18.94 -32.51
N THR A 18 35.85 20.20 -32.05
CA THR A 18 34.77 20.57 -31.15
C THR A 18 33.49 20.52 -31.98
N GLY A 19 32.96 19.31 -32.16
CA GLY A 19 31.69 19.03 -32.79
C GLY A 19 30.56 19.73 -32.04
N ALA A 20 30.40 21.02 -32.30
CA ALA A 20 29.28 21.81 -31.86
C ALA A 20 28.03 21.15 -32.44
N ALA A 21 27.15 20.69 -31.55
CA ALA A 21 25.83 20.21 -31.93
C ALA A 21 25.19 21.24 -32.89
N PRO A 22 24.66 20.81 -34.05
CA PRO A 22 24.12 21.73 -35.04
C PRO A 22 23.04 22.60 -34.38
N PRO A 23 22.99 23.91 -34.72
CA PRO A 23 22.04 24.83 -34.11
C PRO A 23 20.61 24.32 -34.34
N ASP A 24 19.86 24.14 -33.25
CA ASP A 24 18.45 23.76 -33.27
C ASP A 24 17.71 24.61 -34.30
N ALA A 25 17.06 23.96 -35.28
CA ALA A 25 16.28 24.67 -36.27
C ALA A 25 15.25 25.59 -35.58
N PRO A 26 15.04 26.84 -36.05
CA PRO A 26 14.24 27.85 -35.34
C PRO A 26 12.80 27.41 -35.04
N GLY A 27 12.27 26.43 -35.77
CA GLY A 27 10.98 25.79 -35.49
C GLY A 27 10.97 24.85 -34.27
N GLN A 28 12.09 24.23 -33.93
CA GLN A 28 12.22 23.32 -32.77
C GLN A 28 12.26 24.09 -31.45
N VAL A 29 12.95 25.23 -31.38
CA VAL A 29 12.98 26.10 -30.20
C VAL A 29 11.58 26.64 -29.83
N ARG A 30 10.79 27.03 -30.85
CA ARG A 30 9.42 27.53 -30.65
C ARG A 30 8.44 26.43 -30.23
N LYS A 31 8.61 25.20 -30.71
CA LYS A 31 7.83 24.02 -30.27
C LYS A 31 8.19 23.61 -28.83
N ARG A 32 9.48 23.58 -28.47
CA ARG A 32 9.95 23.30 -27.10
C ARG A 32 9.42 24.31 -26.07
N ARG A 33 9.42 25.61 -26.39
CA ARG A 33 8.84 26.66 -25.53
C ARG A 33 7.33 26.53 -25.33
N LYS A 34 6.57 26.16 -26.37
CA LYS A 34 5.12 25.94 -26.27
C LYS A 34 4.79 24.70 -25.44
N LEU A 35 5.56 23.61 -25.59
CA LEU A 35 5.45 22.39 -24.76
C LEU A 35 5.77 22.68 -23.30
N ALA A 36 6.86 23.42 -23.03
CA ALA A 36 7.23 23.82 -21.67
C ALA A 36 6.13 24.67 -21.00
N ALA A 37 5.56 25.64 -21.72
CA ALA A 37 4.45 26.46 -21.21
C ALA A 37 3.17 25.64 -20.94
N TRP A 38 2.88 24.64 -21.78
CA TRP A 38 1.75 23.73 -21.58
C TRP A 38 1.94 22.81 -20.37
N LEU A 39 3.15 22.25 -20.20
CA LEU A 39 3.50 21.42 -19.05
C LEU A 39 3.46 22.22 -17.75
N THR A 40 3.92 23.48 -17.74
CA THR A 40 3.79 24.35 -16.57
C THR A 40 2.33 24.67 -16.24
N ALA A 41 1.49 24.89 -17.25
CA ALA A 41 0.06 25.15 -17.02
C ALA A 41 -0.64 23.92 -16.41
N ILE A 42 -0.36 22.72 -16.93
CA ILE A 42 -0.87 21.47 -16.36
C ILE A 42 -0.38 21.30 -14.92
N ALA A 43 0.92 21.49 -14.67
CA ALA A 43 1.49 21.36 -13.33
C ALA A 43 0.83 22.35 -12.35
N SER A 44 0.61 23.60 -12.76
CA SER A 44 -0.08 24.59 -11.93
C SER A 44 -1.53 24.21 -11.61
N VAL A 45 -2.26 23.67 -12.58
CA VAL A 45 -3.64 23.18 -12.35
C VAL A 45 -3.63 22.00 -11.37
N LEU A 46 -2.72 21.04 -11.55
CA LEU A 46 -2.60 19.89 -10.65
C LEU A 46 -2.24 20.32 -9.22
N ILE A 47 -1.28 21.23 -9.05
CA ILE A 47 -0.93 21.80 -7.76
C ILE A 47 -2.14 22.50 -7.13
N GLY A 48 -2.89 23.28 -7.92
CA GLY A 48 -4.12 23.92 -7.46
C GLY A 48 -5.17 22.92 -6.95
N ILE A 49 -5.39 21.83 -7.68
CA ILE A 49 -6.32 20.75 -7.28
C ILE A 49 -5.84 20.08 -5.98
N ILE A 50 -4.55 19.77 -5.87
CA ILE A 50 -3.97 19.16 -4.67
C ILE A 50 -4.15 20.08 -3.46
N LEU A 51 -3.88 21.38 -3.60
CA LEU A 51 -4.03 22.35 -2.52
C LEU A 51 -5.49 22.49 -2.07
N ILE A 52 -6.43 22.58 -3.02
CA ILE A 52 -7.87 22.64 -2.71
C ILE A 52 -8.30 21.37 -1.98
N GLY A 53 -7.85 20.20 -2.44
CA GLY A 53 -8.13 18.92 -1.79
C GLY A 53 -7.59 18.86 -0.36
N ALA A 54 -6.34 19.28 -0.14
CA ALA A 54 -5.72 19.32 1.19
C ALA A 54 -6.48 20.26 2.14
N ILE A 55 -6.89 21.45 1.66
CA ILE A 55 -7.67 22.40 2.45
C ILE A 55 -9.05 21.80 2.81
N ALA A 56 -9.74 21.18 1.84
CA ALA A 56 -11.02 20.53 2.10
C ALA A 56 -10.91 19.40 3.14
N ILE A 57 -9.83 18.61 3.09
CA ILE A 57 -9.54 17.58 4.11
C ILE A 57 -9.33 18.22 5.49
N LEU A 58 -8.52 19.29 5.58
CA LEU A 58 -8.28 19.98 6.85
C LEU A 58 -9.57 20.56 7.45
N ILE A 59 -10.42 21.16 6.63
CA ILE A 59 -11.75 21.64 7.05
C ILE A 59 -12.61 20.46 7.50
N GLY A 60 -12.63 19.37 6.74
CA GLY A 60 -13.37 18.15 7.05
C GLY A 60 -12.97 17.55 8.40
N LEU A 61 -11.68 17.48 8.71
CA LEU A 61 -11.18 17.00 10.01
C LEU A 61 -11.67 17.84 11.20
N GLY A 62 -11.91 19.13 11.00
CA GLY A 62 -12.45 20.02 12.04
C GLY A 62 -13.97 19.95 12.20
N VAL A 63 -14.72 19.68 11.12
CA VAL A 63 -16.20 19.75 11.11
C VAL A 63 -16.85 18.37 11.21
N ALA A 64 -16.30 17.38 10.51
CA ALA A 64 -16.83 16.02 10.41
C ALA A 64 -15.67 15.01 10.41
N PRO A 65 -14.97 14.84 11.56
CA PRO A 65 -13.76 14.03 11.65
C PRO A 65 -13.99 12.58 11.26
N ASP A 66 -15.10 11.97 11.69
CA ASP A 66 -15.38 10.56 11.44
C ASP A 66 -15.64 10.28 9.95
N LYS A 67 -16.45 11.13 9.31
CA LYS A 67 -16.68 11.04 7.85
C LYS A 67 -15.42 11.31 7.04
N THR A 68 -14.55 12.20 7.52
CA THR A 68 -13.28 12.47 6.84
C THR A 68 -12.34 11.27 6.93
N LYS A 69 -12.24 10.62 8.10
CA LYS A 69 -11.47 9.38 8.28
C LYS A 69 -12.03 8.24 7.42
N GLU A 70 -13.35 8.09 7.39
CA GLU A 70 -14.05 7.09 6.56
C GLU A 70 -13.66 7.22 5.09
N VAL A 71 -13.78 8.43 4.53
CA VAL A 71 -13.47 8.71 3.13
C VAL A 71 -11.98 8.51 2.82
N ILE A 72 -11.10 9.07 3.64
CA ILE A 72 -9.65 8.99 3.42
C ILE A 72 -9.15 7.56 3.58
N GLY A 73 -9.62 6.85 4.61
CA GLY A 73 -9.28 5.46 4.87
C GLY A 73 -9.73 4.56 3.73
N THR A 74 -11.00 4.63 3.34
CA THR A 74 -11.56 3.83 2.24
C THR A 74 -10.83 4.08 0.93
N ALA A 75 -10.60 5.35 0.58
CA ALA A 75 -9.85 5.70 -0.63
C ALA A 75 -8.40 5.19 -0.56
N GLY A 76 -7.73 5.35 0.58
CA GLY A 76 -6.37 4.89 0.81
C GLY A 76 -6.23 3.37 0.65
N THR A 77 -7.14 2.61 1.26
CA THR A 77 -7.18 1.15 1.14
C THR A 77 -7.38 0.72 -0.31
N GLN A 78 -8.31 1.35 -1.03
CA GLN A 78 -8.56 1.02 -2.44
C GLN A 78 -7.37 1.35 -3.35
N ILE A 79 -6.70 2.49 -3.14
CA ILE A 79 -5.51 2.86 -3.91
C ILE A 79 -4.38 1.84 -3.69
N LYS A 80 -4.13 1.45 -2.43
CA LYS A 80 -3.13 0.43 -2.10
C LYS A 80 -3.46 -0.91 -2.76
N HIS A 81 -4.71 -1.33 -2.71
CA HIS A 81 -5.17 -2.56 -3.36
C HIS A 81 -4.92 -2.53 -4.87
N GLN A 82 -5.28 -1.43 -5.55
CA GLN A 82 -5.02 -1.28 -6.98
C GLN A 82 -3.52 -1.30 -7.32
N ALA A 83 -2.70 -0.63 -6.52
CA ALA A 83 -1.25 -0.69 -6.69
C ALA A 83 -0.72 -2.13 -6.56
N GLN A 84 -1.29 -2.91 -5.65
CA GLN A 84 -0.94 -4.29 -5.41
C GLN A 84 -1.39 -5.24 -6.54
N VAL A 85 -2.61 -5.05 -7.06
CA VAL A 85 -3.11 -5.81 -8.21
C VAL A 85 -2.24 -5.52 -9.44
N VAL A 86 -1.87 -4.26 -9.67
CA VAL A 86 -1.01 -3.86 -10.80
C VAL A 86 0.42 -4.41 -10.63
N SER A 87 0.93 -4.50 -9.40
CA SER A 87 2.24 -5.11 -9.14
C SER A 87 2.23 -6.64 -9.20
N GLY A 88 1.05 -7.26 -9.23
CA GLY A 88 0.89 -8.72 -9.19
C GLY A 88 1.28 -9.34 -7.85
N GLN A 89 1.33 -8.55 -6.78
CA GLN A 89 1.68 -9.04 -5.45
C GLN A 89 0.45 -9.61 -4.74
N THR A 90 0.60 -10.80 -4.15
CA THR A 90 -0.43 -11.37 -3.26
C THR A 90 -0.49 -10.55 -1.97
N PRO A 91 -1.69 -10.25 -1.42
CA PRO A 91 -1.80 -9.57 -0.14
C PRO A 91 -1.16 -10.43 0.95
N ARG A 92 -0.37 -9.81 1.81
CA ARG A 92 0.41 -10.51 2.85
C ARG A 92 -0.07 -10.16 4.25
N VAL A 93 -0.15 -11.18 5.10
CA VAL A 93 -0.57 -11.10 6.50
C VAL A 93 0.46 -11.84 7.36
N ILE A 94 0.93 -11.21 8.43
CA ILE A 94 1.87 -11.83 9.38
C ILE A 94 1.12 -12.12 10.68
N LEU A 95 1.07 -13.39 11.07
CA LEU A 95 0.43 -13.84 12.30
C LEU A 95 1.31 -13.53 13.51
N GLY A 96 0.65 -13.00 14.53
CA GLY A 96 1.25 -12.48 15.75
C GLY A 96 1.01 -13.39 16.96
N PRO A 97 1.39 -12.91 18.15
CA PRO A 97 1.17 -13.63 19.40
C PRO A 97 -0.30 -13.59 19.83
N ASP A 98 -0.59 -14.40 20.84
CA ASP A 98 -1.86 -14.36 21.59
C ASP A 98 -1.98 -13.08 22.40
N GLY A 99 -3.14 -12.43 22.35
CA GLY A 99 -3.45 -11.23 23.11
C GLY A 99 -4.92 -10.80 23.03
N GLY A 100 -5.25 -9.75 23.77
CA GLY A 100 -6.56 -9.09 23.75
C GLY A 100 -6.51 -7.73 23.04
N GLN A 101 -7.58 -6.96 23.21
CA GLN A 101 -7.73 -5.63 22.61
C GLN A 101 -6.56 -4.70 22.92
N GLU A 102 -5.98 -4.77 24.13
CA GLU A 102 -4.86 -3.92 24.52
C GLU A 102 -3.61 -4.15 23.67
N LEU A 103 -3.41 -5.38 23.17
CA LEU A 103 -2.29 -5.68 22.28
C LEU A 103 -2.58 -5.21 20.85
N VAL A 104 -3.83 -5.33 20.40
CA VAL A 104 -4.25 -4.80 19.09
C VAL A 104 -4.07 -3.27 19.04
N ASP A 105 -4.42 -2.57 20.12
CA ASP A 105 -4.28 -1.11 20.26
C ASP A 105 -2.83 -0.62 20.17
N GLN A 106 -1.86 -1.50 20.46
CA GLN A 106 -0.42 -1.18 20.35
C GLN A 106 0.09 -1.24 18.91
N CYS A 107 -0.71 -1.71 17.94
CA CYS A 107 -0.31 -1.93 16.56
C CYS A 107 1.04 -2.67 16.43
N PRO A 108 1.15 -3.93 16.87
CA PRO A 108 2.42 -4.63 17.04
C PRO A 108 3.10 -5.03 15.72
N GLY A 109 2.61 -4.56 14.57
CA GLY A 109 3.12 -4.96 13.26
C GLY A 109 2.87 -6.44 12.93
N SER A 110 1.84 -7.04 13.54
CA SER A 110 1.35 -8.40 13.27
C SER A 110 -0.15 -8.47 13.60
N TRP A 111 -0.82 -9.48 13.09
CA TRP A 111 -2.22 -9.77 13.42
C TRP A 111 -2.26 -10.55 14.73
N VAL A 112 -2.89 -10.01 15.76
CA VAL A 112 -2.91 -10.60 17.10
C VAL A 112 -3.89 -11.75 17.14
N ARG A 113 -3.49 -12.91 17.67
CA ARG A 113 -4.43 -14.00 17.91
C ARG A 113 -5.29 -13.65 19.12
N MET A 114 -6.57 -13.47 18.90
CA MET A 114 -7.49 -12.97 19.91
C MET A 114 -7.81 -14.05 20.94
N VAL A 115 -7.40 -13.84 22.18
CA VAL A 115 -7.67 -14.77 23.29
C VAL A 115 -9.16 -14.83 23.65
N ASP A 116 -9.89 -13.74 23.43
CA ASP A 116 -11.33 -13.63 23.75
C ASP A 116 -12.20 -14.55 22.88
N TYR A 117 -11.68 -15.00 21.73
CA TYR A 117 -12.34 -15.97 20.85
C TYR A 117 -11.81 -17.39 21.03
N GLN A 118 -10.93 -17.66 22.00
CA GLN A 118 -10.47 -19.02 22.30
C GLN A 118 -11.48 -19.73 23.20
N THR A 119 -12.64 -20.05 22.66
CA THR A 119 -13.71 -20.78 23.36
C THR A 119 -13.95 -22.15 22.70
N ASP A 120 -14.62 -23.07 23.39
CA ASP A 120 -14.92 -24.40 22.85
C ASP A 120 -15.87 -24.33 21.63
N GLU A 121 -16.64 -23.26 21.52
CA GLU A 121 -17.54 -22.98 20.40
C GLU A 121 -16.79 -22.51 19.14
N MET A 122 -15.62 -21.89 19.30
CA MET A 122 -14.81 -21.37 18.19
C MET A 122 -13.78 -22.41 17.72
N GLN A 123 -14.05 -22.99 16.54
CA GLN A 123 -13.20 -24.06 16.00
C GLN A 123 -11.92 -23.53 15.33
N SER A 124 -11.90 -22.25 14.94
CA SER A 124 -10.82 -21.63 14.18
C SER A 124 -10.23 -20.45 14.95
N PRO A 125 -8.89 -20.29 14.96
CA PRO A 125 -8.27 -19.14 15.60
C PRO A 125 -8.63 -17.84 14.85
N VAL A 126 -9.02 -16.82 15.61
CA VAL A 126 -9.29 -15.47 15.09
C VAL A 126 -8.08 -14.59 15.31
N TYR A 127 -7.64 -13.94 14.24
CA TYR A 127 -6.54 -12.98 14.23
C TYR A 127 -7.07 -11.59 13.88
N SER A 128 -6.65 -10.57 14.61
CA SER A 128 -7.17 -9.21 14.46
C SER A 128 -6.06 -8.17 14.32
N ALA A 129 -6.34 -7.14 13.52
CA ALA A 129 -5.53 -5.93 13.42
C ALA A 129 -6.44 -4.72 13.12
N HIS A 130 -6.15 -3.56 13.71
CA HIS A 130 -6.84 -2.33 13.32
C HIS A 130 -6.53 -1.99 11.86
N ASN A 131 -7.53 -1.55 11.11
CA ASN A 131 -7.39 -1.09 9.72
C ASN A 131 -6.32 0.01 9.53
N GLY A 132 -6.10 0.82 10.56
CA GLY A 132 -5.05 1.84 10.61
C GLY A 132 -3.69 1.39 11.13
N CYS A 133 -3.52 0.14 11.59
CA CYS A 133 -2.21 -0.36 11.98
C CYS A 133 -1.36 -0.68 10.75
N TRP A 134 -0.14 -0.12 10.74
CA TRP A 134 0.86 -0.35 9.71
C TRP A 134 2.23 -0.63 10.35
N GLY A 135 2.96 -1.59 9.79
CA GLY A 135 4.31 -1.96 10.21
C GLY A 135 5.08 -2.63 9.08
N GLU A 136 6.29 -3.12 9.35
CA GLU A 136 7.07 -3.86 8.34
C GLU A 136 6.28 -5.09 7.86
N GLY A 137 5.73 -5.00 6.65
CA GLY A 137 5.00 -6.11 6.02
C GLY A 137 3.58 -6.36 6.53
N VAL A 138 3.04 -5.52 7.43
CA VAL A 138 1.68 -5.71 7.98
C VAL A 138 0.81 -4.50 7.77
N ARG A 139 -0.41 -4.76 7.29
CA ARG A 139 -1.46 -3.79 7.07
C ARG A 139 -2.78 -4.39 7.57
N GLY A 140 -3.41 -3.77 8.56
CA GLY A 140 -4.71 -4.26 9.04
C GLY A 140 -5.84 -4.05 8.05
N ASP A 141 -5.73 -3.06 7.14
CA ASP A 141 -6.71 -2.81 6.08
C ASP A 141 -6.60 -3.76 4.87
N VAL A 142 -5.65 -4.70 4.88
CA VAL A 142 -5.32 -5.50 3.69
C VAL A 142 -6.46 -6.42 3.21
N ILE A 143 -7.35 -6.84 4.12
CA ILE A 143 -8.46 -7.75 3.81
C ILE A 143 -9.75 -7.03 3.39
N LEU A 144 -9.86 -5.73 3.63
CA LEU A 144 -11.06 -4.95 3.32
C LEU A 144 -11.46 -4.99 1.84
N PRO A 145 -10.55 -4.82 0.87
CA PRO A 145 -10.89 -4.82 -0.55
C PRO A 145 -11.08 -6.22 -1.13
N LEU A 146 -10.77 -7.28 -0.36
CA LEU A 146 -10.79 -8.66 -0.82
C LEU A 146 -12.19 -9.26 -0.75
N GLY A 147 -12.44 -10.20 -1.65
CA GLY A 147 -13.67 -10.98 -1.78
C GLY A 147 -13.44 -12.49 -1.65
N ILE A 148 -14.54 -13.24 -1.62
CA ILE A 148 -14.51 -14.71 -1.70
C ILE A 148 -13.76 -15.13 -2.97
N GLY A 149 -12.83 -16.06 -2.82
CA GLY A 149 -11.99 -16.56 -3.88
C GLY A 149 -10.63 -15.85 -3.99
N ASP A 150 -10.43 -14.69 -3.38
CA ASP A 150 -9.12 -14.04 -3.37
C ASP A 150 -8.12 -14.81 -2.50
N VAL A 151 -6.84 -14.69 -2.85
CA VAL A 151 -5.74 -15.38 -2.16
C VAL A 151 -4.96 -14.38 -1.30
N VAL A 152 -4.51 -14.84 -0.14
CA VAL A 152 -3.69 -14.11 0.82
C VAL A 152 -2.49 -14.98 1.18
N GLU A 153 -1.29 -14.41 1.17
CA GLU A 153 -0.10 -15.04 1.73
C GLU A 153 -0.10 -14.82 3.24
N VAL A 154 -0.15 -15.92 3.99
CA VAL A 154 -0.09 -15.92 5.44
C VAL A 154 1.30 -16.34 5.87
N VAL A 155 1.91 -15.51 6.71
CA VAL A 155 3.21 -15.75 7.29
C VAL A 155 3.04 -16.08 8.76
N GLU A 156 3.36 -17.31 9.10
CA GLU A 156 3.37 -17.82 10.46
C GLU A 156 4.47 -17.16 11.29
N ARG A 157 4.32 -17.21 12.61
CA ARG A 157 5.27 -16.59 13.54
C ARG A 157 6.68 -17.22 13.49
N ASP A 158 6.77 -18.48 13.09
CA ASP A 158 8.03 -19.20 12.89
C ASP A 158 8.67 -18.94 11.52
N GLY A 159 8.04 -18.11 10.68
CA GLY A 159 8.50 -17.75 9.35
C GLY A 159 8.01 -18.67 8.24
N GLY A 160 7.13 -19.65 8.53
CA GLY A 160 6.44 -20.41 7.49
C GLY A 160 5.54 -19.49 6.65
N GLU A 161 5.56 -19.67 5.34
CA GLU A 161 4.70 -18.92 4.41
C GLU A 161 3.78 -19.91 3.68
N GLN A 162 2.48 -19.59 3.62
CA GLN A 162 1.47 -20.42 2.98
C GLN A 162 0.39 -19.53 2.37
N GLU A 163 -0.06 -19.88 1.16
CA GLU A 163 -1.20 -19.22 0.54
C GLU A 163 -2.51 -19.78 1.07
N PHE A 164 -3.44 -18.88 1.36
CA PHE A 164 -4.80 -19.17 1.77
C PHE A 164 -5.80 -18.49 0.85
N ARG A 165 -6.93 -19.13 0.61
CA ARG A 165 -8.07 -18.57 -0.12
C ARG A 165 -9.15 -18.14 0.85
N ILE A 166 -9.76 -16.99 0.59
CA ILE A 166 -10.98 -16.56 1.27
C ILE A 166 -12.13 -17.45 0.80
N VAL A 167 -12.70 -18.24 1.70
CA VAL A 167 -13.82 -19.15 1.40
C VAL A 167 -15.17 -18.60 1.87
N GLU A 168 -15.14 -17.77 2.90
CA GLU A 168 -16.32 -17.15 3.51
C GLU A 168 -15.96 -15.75 4.01
N MET A 169 -16.97 -14.89 4.13
CA MET A 169 -16.84 -13.55 4.69
C MET A 169 -18.10 -13.19 5.47
N LEU A 170 -17.93 -12.44 6.55
CA LEU A 170 -19.03 -11.93 7.36
C LEU A 170 -18.75 -10.50 7.81
N ASP A 171 -19.73 -9.62 7.60
CA ASP A 171 -19.69 -8.26 8.11
C ASP A 171 -20.64 -8.14 9.32
N VAL A 172 -20.17 -7.59 10.43
CA VAL A 172 -20.92 -7.53 11.69
C VAL A 172 -20.76 -6.17 12.39
N PRO A 173 -21.71 -5.75 13.25
CA PRO A 173 -21.56 -4.52 14.02
C PRO A 173 -20.49 -4.65 15.12
N GLN A 174 -19.55 -3.70 15.17
CA GLN A 174 -18.37 -3.76 16.06
C GLN A 174 -18.70 -3.97 17.54
N PHE A 175 -19.73 -3.28 18.05
CA PHE A 175 -19.96 -3.18 19.50
C PHE A 175 -21.02 -4.13 20.04
N THR A 176 -21.69 -4.88 19.16
CA THR A 176 -22.80 -5.77 19.56
C THR A 176 -22.62 -7.20 19.12
N THR A 177 -21.53 -7.52 18.40
CA THR A 177 -21.22 -8.88 17.99
C THR A 177 -20.77 -9.70 19.18
N THR A 178 -21.27 -10.92 19.26
CA THR A 178 -20.93 -11.94 20.26
C THR A 178 -20.21 -13.12 19.62
N VAL A 179 -19.66 -14.02 20.44
CA VAL A 179 -19.06 -15.27 19.96
C VAL A 179 -20.08 -16.13 19.20
N ASP A 180 -21.33 -16.18 19.66
CA ASP A 180 -22.39 -16.94 19.00
C ASP A 180 -22.68 -16.43 17.58
N ASP A 181 -22.52 -15.13 17.35
CA ASP A 181 -22.70 -14.53 16.02
C ASP A 181 -21.62 -14.97 15.02
N ILE A 182 -20.48 -15.50 15.50
CA ILE A 182 -19.33 -15.87 14.67
C ILE A 182 -18.87 -17.33 14.83
N SER A 183 -19.45 -18.09 15.76
CA SER A 183 -19.05 -19.48 16.04
C SER A 183 -19.39 -20.48 14.94
N HIS A 184 -20.30 -20.10 14.05
CA HIS A 184 -20.68 -20.91 12.89
C HIS A 184 -19.71 -20.77 11.70
N LEU A 185 -18.78 -19.82 11.78
CA LEU A 185 -17.85 -19.51 10.69
C LEU A 185 -16.80 -20.61 10.57
N SER A 186 -16.54 -21.05 9.34
CA SER A 186 -15.71 -22.22 9.07
C SER A 186 -14.45 -21.86 8.28
N GLY A 187 -13.31 -22.46 8.62
CA GLY A 187 -12.02 -22.24 7.96
C GLY A 187 -10.85 -22.72 8.81
N THR A 188 -9.64 -22.72 8.25
CA THR A 188 -8.44 -23.06 9.03
C THR A 188 -8.04 -21.93 9.98
N LEU A 189 -8.22 -20.67 9.56
CA LEU A 189 -8.07 -19.49 10.42
C LEU A 189 -8.97 -18.36 9.94
N ILE A 190 -9.23 -17.39 10.82
CA ILE A 190 -10.11 -16.25 10.55
C ILE A 190 -9.33 -14.95 10.75
N LEU A 191 -9.45 -14.00 9.83
CA LEU A 191 -8.92 -12.65 9.96
C LEU A 191 -10.05 -11.65 10.21
N GLN A 192 -9.83 -10.70 11.12
CA GLN A 192 -10.78 -9.66 11.50
C GLN A 192 -10.17 -8.25 11.40
N THR A 193 -10.89 -7.32 10.77
CA THR A 193 -10.56 -5.88 10.85
C THR A 193 -11.81 -5.00 10.79
N CYS A 194 -11.68 -3.72 11.13
CA CYS A 194 -12.78 -2.75 11.07
C CYS A 194 -12.87 -2.08 9.70
N TYR A 195 -14.08 -1.80 9.23
CA TYR A 195 -14.27 -0.80 8.19
C TYR A 195 -13.94 0.59 8.74
N TRP A 196 -13.71 1.54 7.83
CA TRP A 196 -13.39 2.92 8.19
C TRP A 196 -14.62 3.73 8.66
N ASP A 197 -15.81 3.12 8.66
CA ASP A 197 -17.06 3.71 9.14
C ASP A 197 -17.17 3.75 10.69
N GLY A 198 -16.27 3.05 11.39
CA GLY A 198 -16.24 2.96 12.85
C GLY A 198 -17.41 2.20 13.46
N ALA A 199 -18.17 1.44 12.67
CA ALA A 199 -19.37 0.74 13.10
C ALA A 199 -19.37 -0.73 12.69
N THR A 200 -18.70 -1.07 11.60
CA THR A 200 -18.75 -2.40 11.00
C THR A 200 -17.37 -3.06 11.05
N MET A 201 -17.34 -4.36 11.33
CA MET A 201 -16.15 -5.20 11.22
C MET A 201 -16.34 -6.24 10.13
N LYS A 202 -15.25 -6.58 9.45
CA LYS A 202 -15.18 -7.65 8.46
C LYS A 202 -14.42 -8.83 9.05
N PHE A 203 -14.99 -10.01 8.93
CA PHE A 203 -14.35 -11.31 9.14
C PHE A 203 -14.15 -11.97 7.76
N VAL A 204 -12.97 -12.56 7.56
CA VAL A 204 -12.69 -13.41 6.39
C VAL A 204 -12.10 -14.73 6.84
N MET A 205 -12.57 -15.81 6.23
CA MET A 205 -12.25 -17.17 6.63
C MET A 205 -11.35 -17.76 5.58
N LEU A 206 -10.27 -18.38 6.03
CA LEU A 206 -9.17 -18.77 5.20
C LEU A 206 -8.99 -20.28 5.21
N GLU A 207 -8.86 -20.86 4.02
CA GLU A 207 -8.44 -22.24 3.82
C GLU A 207 -7.16 -22.31 2.98
N PRO A 208 -6.26 -23.26 3.25
CA PRO A 208 -5.01 -23.38 2.49
C PRO A 208 -5.29 -23.67 1.01
N VAL A 209 -4.53 -23.01 0.14
CA VAL A 209 -4.47 -23.35 -1.28
C VAL A 209 -3.62 -24.62 -1.43
N GLN A 210 -4.21 -25.68 -2.00
CA GLN A 210 -3.51 -26.94 -2.33
C GLN A 210 -2.65 -26.82 -3.58
#